data_AF-A0A951EGI8-F1
#
_entry.id   AF-A0A951EGI8-F1
#
_cell.length_a   1.000
_cell.length_b   1.000
_cell.length_c   1.000
_cell.angle_alpha   90.00
_cell.angle_beta   90.00
_cell.angle_gamma   90.00
#
_symmetry.space_group_name_H-M   'P 1'
#
loop_
_entity.id
_entity.type
_entity.pdbx_description
1 polymer ?
#
loop_
_entity_poly.entity_id
_entity_poly.type
_entity_poly.pdbx_seq_one_letter_code
_entity_poly.pdbx_strand_id
1 'polypeptide(L)'
;MIESFRRGDWLTHDRLIFYPRLLLVGFALAIAFLFVTSDGRMDIAGRPLGTDFSQVWAAGTFVLEGRPEKPFDNPAHFERERQLFGDKTQFYGWHYPPYFLALAAVFALFPYALALILWQLGTLPIYLATVDAILRGLAPRGPVIVAALAFPAVFVNLGHGHNGFLTAGLLAGGLILLPNRPLIAGMLLGLLAYKPQFGLMLPVALLAGGHWRSIAAAAATIAVMTGATLLAFGDKTWLAFFDSLTFARQVVLEQGNTGWEKLQSAFAAVRMLGGSIPFAYAVQSAITIAVALCLALLWHGRADLRLKSA
;
A
#
# COMPACT_ATOMS: atom_id res chain seq x y z
N MET A 1 -22.61 -25.73 15.50
CA MET A 1 -22.17 -24.35 15.16
C MET A 1 -20.70 -24.32 14.76
N ILE A 2 -19.76 -24.70 15.63
CA ILE A 2 -18.30 -24.76 15.32
C ILE A 2 -18.00 -25.64 14.08
N GLU A 3 -18.70 -26.77 13.94
CA GLU A 3 -18.48 -27.68 12.82
C GLU A 3 -18.94 -27.10 11.47
N SER A 4 -20.03 -26.32 11.46
CA SER A 4 -20.47 -25.59 10.27
C SER A 4 -19.47 -24.50 9.87
N PHE A 5 -18.90 -23.77 10.84
CA PHE A 5 -17.82 -22.81 10.55
C PHE A 5 -16.59 -23.48 9.95
N ARG A 6 -16.22 -24.67 10.45
CA ARG A 6 -15.07 -25.44 9.96
C ARG A 6 -15.28 -26.01 8.55
N ARG A 7 -16.49 -26.50 8.24
CA ARG A 7 -16.82 -27.08 6.93
C ARG A 7 -17.08 -26.03 5.86
N GLY A 8 -17.44 -24.80 6.25
CA GLY A 8 -17.74 -23.73 5.31
C GLY A 8 -19.14 -23.83 4.70
N ASP A 9 -20.00 -24.70 5.22
CA ASP A 9 -21.37 -24.94 4.71
C ASP A 9 -22.23 -23.66 4.68
N TRP A 10 -21.85 -22.65 5.46
CA TRP A 10 -22.48 -21.33 5.50
C TRP A 10 -22.17 -20.45 4.28
N LEU A 11 -21.18 -20.81 3.46
CA LEU A 11 -20.74 -20.09 2.26
C LEU A 11 -21.45 -20.66 1.02
N THR A 12 -22.77 -20.46 0.94
CA THR A 12 -23.57 -20.93 -0.19
C THR A 12 -23.31 -20.11 -1.45
N HIS A 13 -23.58 -20.68 -2.62
CA HIS A 13 -23.52 -19.98 -3.90
C HIS A 13 -24.34 -18.68 -3.90
N ASP A 14 -25.55 -18.72 -3.34
CA ASP A 14 -26.42 -17.55 -3.24
C ASP A 14 -25.80 -16.44 -2.38
N ARG A 15 -25.18 -16.80 -1.26
CA ARG A 15 -24.49 -15.85 -0.38
C ARG A 15 -23.23 -15.26 -1.04
N LEU A 16 -22.51 -16.07 -1.81
CA LEU A 16 -21.35 -15.65 -2.61
C LEU A 16 -21.70 -14.71 -3.76
N ILE A 17 -22.97 -14.64 -4.15
CA ILE A 17 -23.44 -13.72 -5.19
C ILE A 17 -24.14 -12.50 -4.57
N PHE A 18 -25.05 -12.74 -3.63
CA PHE A 18 -25.92 -11.70 -3.09
C PHE A 18 -25.16 -10.69 -2.24
N TYR A 19 -24.37 -11.14 -1.25
CA TYR A 19 -23.68 -10.21 -0.35
C TYR A 19 -22.63 -9.36 -1.07
N PRO A 20 -21.78 -9.90 -1.97
CA PRO A 20 -20.86 -9.08 -2.73
C PRO A 20 -21.57 -8.03 -3.59
N ARG A 21 -22.67 -8.38 -4.26
CA ARG A 21 -23.45 -7.42 -5.06
C ARG A 21 -24.07 -6.32 -4.19
N LEU A 22 -24.63 -6.70 -3.04
CA LEU A 22 -25.19 -5.73 -2.09
C LEU A 22 -24.11 -4.74 -1.61
N LEU A 23 -22.94 -5.25 -1.24
CA LEU A 23 -21.79 -4.42 -0.86
C LEU A 23 -21.36 -3.50 -2.01
N LEU A 24 -21.27 -4.02 -3.23
CA LEU A 24 -20.92 -3.21 -4.41
C LEU A 24 -21.91 -2.08 -4.67
N VAL A 25 -23.21 -2.35 -4.54
CA VAL A 25 -24.23 -1.30 -4.65
C VAL A 25 -24.03 -0.25 -3.56
N GLY A 26 -23.82 -0.68 -2.31
CA GLY A 26 -23.54 0.24 -1.20
C GLY A 26 -22.28 1.08 -1.42
N PHE A 27 -21.19 0.46 -1.87
CA PHE A 27 -19.93 1.14 -2.18
C PHE A 27 -20.08 2.12 -3.34
N ALA A 28 -20.75 1.72 -4.42
CA ALA A 28 -21.01 2.57 -5.56
C ALA A 28 -21.85 3.79 -5.18
N LEU A 29 -22.90 3.60 -4.38
CA LEU A 29 -23.73 4.69 -3.86
C LEU A 29 -22.92 5.63 -2.95
N ALA A 30 -22.08 5.10 -2.06
CA ALA A 30 -21.25 5.91 -1.16
C ALA A 30 -20.19 6.73 -1.92
N ILE A 31 -19.52 6.13 -2.90
CA ILE A 31 -18.57 6.84 -3.77
C ILE A 31 -19.31 7.88 -4.63
N ALA A 32 -20.45 7.53 -5.23
CA ALA A 32 -21.25 8.46 -6.01
C ALA A 32 -21.71 9.65 -5.16
N PHE A 33 -22.20 9.40 -3.93
CA PHE A 33 -22.55 10.45 -2.98
C PHE A 33 -21.37 11.38 -2.70
N LEU A 34 -20.18 10.82 -2.44
CA LEU A 34 -18.96 11.59 -2.18
C LEU A 34 -18.62 12.52 -3.35
N PHE A 35 -18.68 12.02 -4.59
CA PHE A 35 -18.39 12.83 -5.79
C PHE A 35 -19.48 13.86 -6.08
N VAL A 36 -20.76 13.49 -6.02
CA VAL A 36 -21.89 14.38 -6.34
C VAL A 36 -22.02 15.52 -5.34
N THR A 37 -21.67 15.28 -4.08
CA THR A 37 -21.74 16.31 -3.02
C THR A 37 -20.43 17.09 -2.86
N SER A 38 -19.40 16.76 -3.63
CA SER A 38 -18.12 17.48 -3.61
C SER A 38 -18.20 18.81 -4.35
N ASP A 39 -17.29 19.73 -4.02
CA ASP A 39 -17.03 20.94 -4.81
C ASP A 39 -16.05 20.72 -5.97
N GLY A 40 -15.77 19.45 -6.31
CA GLY A 40 -14.81 19.03 -7.33
C GLY A 40 -13.41 18.70 -6.79
N ARG A 41 -13.06 19.10 -5.56
CA ARG A 41 -11.81 18.68 -4.88
C ARG A 41 -12.02 18.23 -3.46
N MET A 42 -13.01 18.78 -2.78
CA MET A 42 -13.28 18.58 -1.37
C MET A 42 -14.66 17.94 -1.18
N ASP A 43 -14.77 17.03 -0.22
CA ASP A 43 -16.05 16.53 0.24
C ASP A 43 -16.77 17.55 1.15
N ILE A 44 -18.03 17.25 1.50
CA ILE A 44 -18.86 18.10 2.37
C ILE A 44 -18.29 18.29 3.78
N ALA A 45 -17.34 17.46 4.21
CA ALA A 45 -16.65 17.57 5.48
C ALA A 45 -15.35 18.39 5.37
N GLY A 46 -15.04 18.96 4.20
CA GLY A 46 -13.84 19.74 3.97
C GLY A 46 -12.58 18.88 3.89
N ARG A 47 -12.69 17.63 3.43
CA ARG A 47 -11.55 16.74 3.18
C ARG A 47 -11.32 16.57 1.69
N PRO A 48 -10.07 16.46 1.20
CA PRO A 48 -9.82 16.16 -0.20
C PRO A 48 -10.48 14.83 -0.63
N LEU A 49 -11.05 14.81 -1.83
CA LEU A 49 -11.50 13.58 -2.47
C LEU A 49 -10.30 12.66 -2.71
N GLY A 50 -10.24 11.52 -2.03
CA GLY A 50 -9.03 10.71 -2.05
C GLY A 50 -7.93 11.30 -1.17
N THR A 51 -8.19 11.35 0.13
CA THR A 51 -7.31 11.97 1.14
C THR A 51 -5.86 11.46 1.13
N ASP A 52 -5.62 10.20 0.78
CA ASP A 52 -4.25 9.67 0.71
C ASP A 52 -3.59 10.01 -0.63
N PHE A 53 -4.39 10.25 -1.67
CA PHE A 53 -3.91 10.72 -2.97
C PHE A 53 -3.62 12.22 -2.99
N SER A 54 -4.27 13.03 -2.15
CA SER A 54 -4.02 14.48 -2.07
C SER A 54 -2.54 14.79 -1.80
N GLN A 55 -1.93 14.11 -0.83
CA GLN A 55 -0.50 14.29 -0.55
C GLN A 55 0.41 13.78 -1.68
N VAL A 56 -0.03 12.76 -2.45
CA VAL A 56 0.71 12.33 -3.65
C VAL A 56 0.72 13.41 -4.70
N TRP A 57 -0.45 13.97 -5.00
CA TRP A 57 -0.60 15.00 -6.01
C TRP A 57 0.12 16.29 -5.58
N ALA A 58 -0.01 16.70 -4.31
CA ALA A 58 0.73 17.83 -3.73
C ALA A 58 2.25 17.63 -3.83
N ALA A 59 2.78 16.45 -3.49
CA ALA A 59 4.19 16.15 -3.64
C ALA A 59 4.65 16.24 -5.10
N GLY A 60 3.83 15.76 -6.04
CA GLY A 60 4.11 15.86 -7.47
C GLY A 60 4.24 17.31 -7.97
N THR A 61 3.44 18.24 -7.45
CA THR A 61 3.56 19.66 -7.82
C THR A 61 4.91 20.26 -7.43
N PHE A 62 5.50 19.86 -6.30
CA PHE A 62 6.86 20.28 -5.94
C PHE A 62 7.92 19.73 -6.90
N VAL A 63 7.76 18.48 -7.35
CA VAL A 63 8.69 17.89 -8.32
C VAL A 63 8.64 18.65 -9.64
N LEU A 64 7.44 19.00 -10.12
CA LEU A 64 7.26 19.79 -11.35
C LEU A 64 7.85 21.20 -11.25
N GLU A 65 7.92 21.77 -10.04
CA GLU A 65 8.59 23.04 -9.75
C GLU A 65 10.11 22.93 -9.56
N GLY A 66 10.70 21.74 -9.72
CA GLY A 66 12.13 21.50 -9.52
C GLY A 66 12.55 21.50 -8.05
N ARG A 67 11.62 21.22 -7.12
CA ARG A 67 11.84 21.18 -5.66
C ARG A 67 11.49 19.82 -5.04
N PRO A 68 12.05 18.70 -5.54
CA PRO A 68 11.66 17.35 -5.13
C PRO A 68 11.92 17.01 -3.65
N GLU A 69 12.72 17.80 -2.94
CA GLU A 69 13.01 17.65 -1.51
C GLU A 69 11.90 18.19 -0.60
N LYS A 70 11.06 19.11 -1.11
CA LYS A 70 10.06 19.82 -0.30
C LYS A 70 8.87 19.01 0.20
N PRO A 71 8.45 17.90 -0.42
CA PRO A 71 7.45 17.01 0.19
C PRO A 71 7.85 16.47 1.57
N PHE A 72 9.15 16.39 1.87
CA PHE A 72 9.67 15.90 3.16
C PHE A 72 9.74 16.99 4.25
N ASP A 73 9.52 18.26 3.89
CA ASP A 73 9.43 19.40 4.80
C ASP A 73 7.95 19.57 5.19
N ASN A 74 7.56 19.04 6.36
CA ASN A 74 6.15 18.98 6.77
C ASN A 74 5.45 20.37 6.75
N PRO A 75 6.04 21.47 7.28
CA PRO A 75 5.46 22.80 7.13
C PRO A 75 5.25 23.21 5.67
N ALA A 76 6.25 23.02 4.81
CA ALA A 76 6.12 23.38 3.39
C ALA A 76 5.08 22.50 2.67
N HIS A 77 5.03 21.21 2.99
CA HIS A 77 4.05 20.28 2.44
C HIS A 77 2.64 20.66 2.87
N PHE A 78 2.43 20.93 4.15
CA PHE A 78 1.12 21.29 4.66
C PHE A 78 0.61 22.62 4.07
N GLU A 79 1.49 23.61 3.94
CA GLU A 79 1.15 24.87 3.29
C GLU A 79 0.76 24.68 1.83
N ARG A 80 1.46 23.80 1.10
CA ARG A 80 1.07 23.40 -0.26
C ARG A 80 -0.30 22.73 -0.29
N GLU A 81 -0.61 21.84 0.65
CA GLU A 81 -1.93 21.22 0.72
C GLU A 81 -3.03 22.27 0.92
N ARG A 82 -2.83 23.24 1.82
CA ARG A 82 -3.79 24.34 2.05
C ARG A 82 -3.97 25.24 0.83
N GLN A 83 -2.90 25.48 0.06
CA GLN A 83 -3.01 26.22 -1.20
C GLN A 83 -3.81 25.46 -2.26
N LEU A 84 -3.73 24.13 -2.29
CA LEU A 84 -4.38 23.29 -3.31
C LEU A 84 -5.83 22.93 -2.96
N PHE A 85 -6.13 22.78 -1.67
CA PHE A 85 -7.36 22.22 -1.12
C PHE A 85 -8.11 23.16 -0.15
N GLY A 86 -7.52 24.31 0.18
CA GLY A 86 -8.11 25.35 1.03
C GLY A 86 -7.61 25.34 2.48
N ASP A 87 -7.80 26.47 3.17
CA ASP A 87 -7.23 26.76 4.49
C ASP A 87 -7.62 25.78 5.61
N LYS A 88 -8.74 25.07 5.46
CA LYS A 88 -9.25 24.12 6.45
C LYS A 88 -8.72 22.69 6.25
N THR A 89 -7.91 22.47 5.22
CA THR A 89 -7.32 21.17 4.92
C THR A 89 -6.50 20.68 6.11
N GLN A 90 -6.68 19.40 6.46
CA GLN A 90 -5.86 18.71 7.45
C GLN A 90 -4.53 18.30 6.83
N PHE A 91 -3.51 18.07 7.66
CA PHE A 91 -2.22 17.63 7.17
C PHE A 91 -2.24 16.16 6.75
N TYR A 92 -1.86 15.86 5.50
CA TYR A 92 -1.65 14.50 5.02
C TYR A 92 -0.16 14.31 4.69
N GLY A 93 0.52 13.51 5.51
CA GLY A 93 1.99 13.39 5.45
C GLY A 93 2.51 12.57 4.26
N TRP A 94 3.56 13.08 3.63
CA TRP A 94 4.35 12.33 2.66
C TRP A 94 5.41 11.46 3.35
N HIS A 95 5.28 10.14 3.19
CA HIS A 95 6.12 9.14 3.89
C HIS A 95 6.72 8.10 2.94
N TYR A 96 6.83 8.43 1.65
CA TYR A 96 7.37 7.53 0.63
C TYR A 96 8.82 7.88 0.30
N PRO A 97 9.69 6.89 0.06
CA PRO A 97 11.01 7.14 -0.51
C PRO A 97 10.91 7.89 -1.85
N PRO A 98 12.00 8.53 -2.30
CA PRO A 98 12.03 9.30 -3.54
C PRO A 98 11.57 8.56 -4.80
N TYR A 99 11.57 7.22 -4.78
CA TYR A 99 10.99 6.37 -5.82
C TYR A 99 9.58 6.80 -6.25
N PHE A 100 8.72 7.15 -5.30
CA PHE A 100 7.32 7.45 -5.60
C PHE A 100 7.11 8.87 -6.14
N LEU A 101 8.10 9.76 -6.04
CA LEU A 101 8.03 11.12 -6.56
C LEU A 101 7.91 11.16 -8.09
N ALA A 102 8.51 10.22 -8.80
CA ALA A 102 8.38 10.14 -10.26
C ALA A 102 6.91 9.92 -10.67
N LEU A 103 6.22 9.03 -9.95
CA LEU A 103 4.82 8.76 -10.22
C LEU A 103 3.93 9.92 -9.77
N ALA A 104 4.24 10.53 -8.62
CA ALA A 104 3.58 11.74 -8.14
C ALA A 104 3.66 12.87 -9.19
N ALA A 105 4.83 13.11 -9.77
CA ALA A 105 5.05 14.13 -10.80
C ALA A 105 4.22 13.86 -12.06
N VAL A 106 4.17 12.61 -12.54
CA VAL A 106 3.36 12.21 -13.70
C VAL A 106 1.88 12.52 -13.46
N PHE A 107 1.36 12.16 -12.28
CA PHE A 107 -0.05 12.44 -11.95
C PHE A 107 -0.33 13.91 -11.70
N ALA A 108 0.65 14.68 -11.22
CA ALA A 108 0.54 16.13 -11.05
C ALA A 108 0.44 16.91 -12.38
N LEU A 109 0.76 16.29 -13.53
CA LEU A 109 0.54 16.87 -14.85
C LEU A 109 -0.96 16.97 -15.21
N PHE A 110 -1.81 16.21 -14.53
CA PHE A 110 -3.25 16.18 -14.78
C PHE A 110 -4.02 16.99 -13.73
N PRO A 111 -5.20 17.54 -14.07
CA PRO A 111 -6.13 18.06 -13.08
C PRO A 111 -6.45 17.01 -12.00
N TYR A 112 -6.55 17.43 -10.74
CA TYR A 112 -6.63 16.55 -9.57
C TYR A 112 -7.62 15.38 -9.71
N ALA A 113 -8.88 15.66 -10.08
CA ALA A 113 -9.91 14.62 -10.21
C ALA A 113 -9.57 13.58 -11.29
N LEU A 114 -9.00 14.02 -12.42
CA LEU A 114 -8.55 13.12 -13.47
C LEU A 114 -7.35 12.30 -13.01
N ALA A 115 -6.39 12.92 -12.31
CA ALA A 115 -5.23 12.23 -11.74
C ALA A 115 -5.66 11.10 -10.78
N LEU A 116 -6.62 11.37 -9.89
CA LEU A 116 -7.17 10.39 -8.96
C LEU A 116 -7.86 9.23 -9.69
N ILE A 117 -8.69 9.53 -10.70
CA ILE A 117 -9.38 8.51 -11.50
C ILE A 117 -8.37 7.64 -12.25
N LEU A 118 -7.38 8.24 -12.92
CA LEU A 118 -6.35 7.51 -13.65
C LEU A 118 -5.50 6.65 -12.72
N TRP A 119 -5.18 7.15 -11.54
CA TRP A 119 -4.43 6.41 -10.53
C TRP A 119 -5.19 5.15 -10.04
N GLN A 120 -6.46 5.32 -9.64
CA GLN A 120 -7.27 4.22 -9.13
C GLN A 120 -7.64 3.22 -10.23
N LEU A 121 -8.13 3.70 -11.38
CA LEU A 121 -8.53 2.82 -12.48
C LEU A 121 -7.34 2.23 -13.23
N GLY A 122 -6.16 2.86 -13.20
CA GLY A 122 -4.94 2.32 -13.77
C GLY A 122 -4.37 1.17 -12.95
N THR A 123 -4.51 1.20 -11.63
CA THR A 123 -3.96 0.18 -10.73
C THR A 123 -4.96 -0.94 -10.40
N LEU A 124 -6.27 -0.68 -10.46
CA LEU A 124 -7.31 -1.67 -10.19
C LEU A 124 -7.20 -2.95 -11.06
N PRO A 125 -6.95 -2.89 -12.38
CA PRO A 125 -6.78 -4.08 -13.20
C PRO A 125 -5.62 -4.96 -12.76
N ILE A 126 -4.54 -4.37 -12.23
CA ILE A 126 -3.39 -5.12 -11.72
C ILE A 126 -3.83 -5.98 -10.52
N TYR A 127 -4.56 -5.38 -9.58
CA TYR A 127 -5.15 -6.10 -8.44
C TYR A 127 -6.11 -7.21 -8.87
N LEU A 128 -7.05 -6.90 -9.78
CA LEU A 128 -8.02 -7.90 -10.25
C LEU A 128 -7.36 -9.05 -11.00
N ALA A 129 -6.32 -8.77 -11.78
CA ALA A 129 -5.56 -9.79 -12.51
C ALA A 129 -4.82 -10.73 -11.55
N THR A 130 -4.23 -10.22 -10.45
CA THR A 130 -3.55 -11.08 -9.49
C THR A 130 -4.52 -11.93 -8.67
N VAL A 131 -5.66 -11.37 -8.24
CA VAL A 131 -6.70 -12.15 -7.56
C VAL A 131 -7.25 -13.27 -8.44
N ASP A 132 -7.55 -12.97 -9.70
CA ASP A 132 -7.97 -13.98 -10.68
C ASP A 132 -6.89 -15.03 -10.91
N ALA A 133 -5.62 -14.64 -11.00
CA ALA A 133 -4.52 -15.57 -11.18
C ALA A 133 -4.33 -16.51 -9.98
N ILE A 134 -4.48 -16.01 -8.75
CA ILE A 134 -4.42 -16.81 -7.52
C ILE A 134 -5.55 -17.86 -7.48
N LEU A 135 -6.76 -17.47 -7.87
CA LEU A 135 -7.95 -18.30 -7.78
C LEU A 135 -8.28 -19.06 -9.07
N ARG A 136 -7.38 -19.00 -10.05
CA ARG A 136 -7.56 -19.63 -11.36
C ARG A 136 -7.69 -21.15 -11.22
N GLY A 137 -8.79 -21.69 -11.75
CA GLY A 137 -9.10 -23.12 -11.67
C GLY A 137 -9.66 -23.57 -10.31
N LEU A 138 -9.74 -22.67 -9.32
CA LEU A 138 -10.38 -22.93 -8.02
C LEU A 138 -11.82 -22.40 -7.97
N ALA A 139 -12.11 -21.32 -8.70
CA ALA A 139 -13.45 -20.74 -8.79
C ALA A 139 -13.70 -20.10 -10.17
N PRO A 140 -14.98 -19.95 -10.58
CA PRO A 140 -15.31 -19.24 -11.81
C PRO A 140 -14.91 -17.76 -11.73
N ARG A 141 -14.35 -17.23 -12.82
CA ARG A 141 -13.80 -15.86 -12.87
C ARG A 141 -14.80 -14.78 -12.47
N GLY A 142 -16.05 -14.87 -12.92
CA GLY A 142 -17.08 -13.85 -12.64
C GLY A 142 -17.30 -13.61 -11.13
N PRO A 143 -17.70 -14.63 -10.36
CA PRO A 143 -17.80 -14.54 -8.90
C PRO A 143 -16.53 -14.07 -8.20
N VAL A 144 -15.34 -14.50 -8.65
CA VAL A 144 -14.06 -14.06 -8.09
C VAL A 144 -13.87 -12.54 -8.24
N ILE A 145 -14.12 -12.00 -9.44
CA ILE A 145 -14.00 -10.56 -9.68
C ILE A 145 -15.02 -9.77 -8.87
N VAL A 146 -16.26 -10.25 -8.78
CA VAL A 146 -17.31 -9.60 -7.99
C VAL A 146 -16.93 -9.60 -6.51
N ALA A 147 -16.44 -10.71 -5.97
CA ALA A 147 -15.98 -10.79 -4.58
C ALA A 147 -14.75 -9.91 -4.31
N ALA A 148 -13.80 -9.87 -5.25
CA ALA A 148 -12.62 -9.01 -5.16
C ALA A 148 -13.03 -7.53 -5.11
N LEU A 149 -13.92 -7.09 -6.00
CA LEU A 149 -14.42 -5.71 -6.00
C LEU A 149 -15.24 -5.39 -4.74
N ALA A 150 -15.97 -6.37 -4.21
CA ALA A 150 -16.79 -6.22 -3.01
C ALA A 150 -15.99 -6.31 -1.70
N PHE A 151 -14.69 -6.61 -1.76
CA PHE A 151 -13.86 -6.68 -0.57
C PHE A 151 -13.77 -5.29 0.08
N PRO A 152 -14.06 -5.12 1.39
CA PRO A 152 -14.11 -3.79 2.02
C PRO A 152 -12.84 -2.94 1.85
N ALA A 153 -11.66 -3.56 1.76
CA ALA A 153 -10.43 -2.81 1.52
C ALA A 153 -10.38 -2.14 0.13
N VAL A 154 -11.12 -2.67 -0.87
CA VAL A 154 -11.28 -2.02 -2.19
C VAL A 154 -12.03 -0.71 -2.04
N PHE A 155 -13.12 -0.71 -1.27
CA PHE A 155 -13.88 0.51 -0.97
C PHE A 155 -13.03 1.54 -0.23
N VAL A 156 -12.31 1.12 0.81
CA VAL A 156 -11.38 2.00 1.55
C VAL A 156 -10.29 2.53 0.62
N ASN A 157 -9.69 1.69 -0.21
CA ASN A 157 -8.65 2.09 -1.15
C ASN A 157 -9.18 3.10 -2.18
N LEU A 158 -10.39 2.91 -2.70
CA LEU A 158 -11.05 3.84 -3.63
C LEU A 158 -11.39 5.17 -2.96
N GLY A 159 -12.00 5.13 -1.77
CA GLY A 159 -12.40 6.33 -1.04
C GLY A 159 -11.22 7.23 -0.66
N HIS A 160 -10.09 6.63 -0.28
CA HIS A 160 -8.87 7.37 0.07
C HIS A 160 -7.93 7.62 -1.12
N GLY A 161 -8.16 7.02 -2.29
CA GLY A 161 -7.21 7.11 -3.41
C GLY A 161 -5.87 6.41 -3.14
N HIS A 162 -5.88 5.35 -2.33
CA HIS A 162 -4.68 4.73 -1.79
C HIS A 162 -3.98 3.79 -2.79
N ASN A 163 -2.74 3.41 -2.49
CA ASN A 163 -1.88 2.57 -3.35
C ASN A 163 -2.00 1.06 -3.10
N GLY A 164 -3.08 0.62 -2.44
CA GLY A 164 -3.31 -0.78 -2.10
C GLY A 164 -3.38 -1.68 -3.33
N PHE A 165 -4.01 -1.25 -4.42
CA PHE A 165 -4.06 -2.03 -5.65
C PHE A 165 -2.68 -2.29 -6.26
N LEU A 166 -1.85 -1.25 -6.37
CA LEU A 166 -0.49 -1.38 -6.89
C LEU A 166 0.37 -2.27 -5.96
N THR A 167 0.30 -2.04 -4.65
CA THR A 167 1.05 -2.81 -3.66
C THR A 167 0.68 -4.30 -3.73
N ALA A 168 -0.62 -4.61 -3.68
CA ALA A 168 -1.10 -5.99 -3.75
C ALA A 168 -0.75 -6.63 -5.09
N GLY A 169 -0.87 -5.89 -6.19
CA GLY A 169 -0.51 -6.33 -7.53
C GLY A 169 0.97 -6.71 -7.67
N LEU A 170 1.87 -5.85 -7.19
CA LEU A 170 3.32 -6.10 -7.23
C LEU A 170 3.71 -7.29 -6.34
N LEU A 171 3.19 -7.36 -5.11
CA LEU A 171 3.48 -8.44 -4.17
C LEU A 171 2.96 -9.79 -4.69
N ALA A 172 1.67 -9.86 -5.01
CA ALA A 172 1.05 -11.08 -5.50
C ALA A 172 1.63 -11.50 -6.85
N GLY A 173 1.79 -10.55 -7.78
CA GLY A 173 2.41 -10.82 -9.09
C GLY A 173 3.83 -11.36 -8.95
N GLY A 174 4.62 -10.79 -8.04
CA GLY A 174 5.95 -11.29 -7.70
C GLY A 174 5.93 -12.74 -7.23
N LEU A 175 5.05 -13.08 -6.28
CA LEU A 175 4.94 -14.44 -5.73
C LEU A 175 4.39 -15.45 -6.75
N ILE A 176 3.38 -15.08 -7.55
CA ILE A 176 2.79 -15.93 -8.61
C ILE A 176 3.84 -16.28 -9.66
N LEU A 177 4.67 -15.31 -10.06
CA LEU A 177 5.67 -15.49 -11.10
C LEU A 177 6.95 -16.15 -10.58
N LEU A 178 7.13 -16.24 -9.26
CA LEU A 178 8.37 -16.71 -8.63
C LEU A 178 8.89 -18.06 -9.14
N PRO A 179 8.05 -19.10 -9.36
CA PRO A 179 8.54 -20.40 -9.81
C PRO A 179 8.98 -20.43 -11.28
N ASN A 180 8.29 -19.67 -12.13
CA ASN A 180 8.38 -19.83 -13.59
C ASN A 180 9.12 -18.67 -14.27
N ARG A 181 9.10 -17.48 -13.66
CA ARG A 181 9.67 -16.24 -14.21
C ARG A 181 10.41 -15.48 -13.09
N PRO A 182 11.45 -16.07 -12.47
CA PRO A 182 12.08 -15.53 -11.27
C PRO A 182 12.66 -14.12 -11.46
N LEU A 183 13.14 -13.78 -12.67
CA LEU A 183 13.63 -12.41 -12.94
C LEU A 183 12.50 -11.37 -12.87
N ILE A 184 11.35 -11.64 -13.53
CA ILE A 184 10.20 -10.74 -13.50
C ILE A 184 9.63 -10.68 -12.08
N ALA A 185 9.57 -11.82 -11.38
CA ALA A 185 9.18 -11.87 -9.97
C ALA A 185 10.05 -10.95 -9.12
N GLY A 186 11.38 -11.05 -9.25
CA GLY A 186 12.32 -10.17 -8.58
C GLY A 186 12.11 -8.69 -8.92
N MET A 187 11.86 -8.35 -10.20
CA MET A 187 11.56 -6.96 -10.58
C MET A 187 10.29 -6.44 -9.89
N LEU A 188 9.19 -7.20 -9.89
CA LEU A 188 7.95 -6.79 -9.24
C LEU A 188 8.12 -6.62 -7.72
N LEU A 189 8.83 -7.54 -7.07
CA LEU A 189 9.13 -7.45 -5.64
C LEU A 189 10.10 -6.30 -5.33
N GLY A 190 11.06 -6.01 -6.21
CA GLY A 190 11.97 -4.86 -6.09
C GLY A 190 11.24 -3.52 -6.23
N LEU A 191 10.25 -3.44 -7.13
CA LEU A 191 9.41 -2.25 -7.28
C LEU A 191 8.66 -1.89 -5.99
N LEU A 192 8.40 -2.83 -5.07
CA LEU A 192 7.81 -2.54 -3.76
C LEU A 192 8.70 -1.67 -2.85
N ALA A 193 9.94 -1.37 -3.22
CA ALA A 193 10.82 -0.50 -2.45
C ALA A 193 10.24 0.90 -2.19
N TYR A 194 9.24 1.36 -2.96
CA TYR A 194 8.48 2.57 -2.62
C TYR A 194 7.65 2.45 -1.33
N LYS A 195 7.41 1.22 -0.85
CA LYS A 195 6.87 0.90 0.47
C LYS A 195 7.77 -0.14 1.17
N PRO A 196 8.90 0.31 1.74
CA PRO A 196 9.94 -0.60 2.24
C PRO A 196 9.45 -1.56 3.34
N GLN A 197 8.41 -1.21 4.08
CA GLN A 197 7.80 -2.08 5.10
C GLN A 197 7.23 -3.40 4.54
N PHE A 198 6.76 -3.42 3.28
CA PHE A 198 6.32 -4.66 2.62
C PHE A 198 7.51 -5.49 2.10
N GLY A 199 8.69 -4.86 1.99
CA GLY A 199 9.93 -5.50 1.56
C GLY A 199 10.70 -6.21 2.68
N LEU A 200 10.35 -6.01 3.96
CA LEU A 200 11.19 -6.46 5.08
C LEU A 200 11.32 -7.99 5.17
N MET A 201 10.22 -8.73 4.97
CA MET A 201 10.19 -10.19 5.11
C MET A 201 10.49 -10.94 3.80
N LEU A 202 10.44 -10.24 2.66
CA LEU A 202 10.68 -10.85 1.35
C LEU A 202 12.10 -11.43 1.20
N PRO A 203 13.19 -10.74 1.59
CA PRO A 203 14.54 -11.30 1.57
C PRO A 203 14.65 -12.59 2.38
N VAL A 204 14.03 -12.66 3.55
CA VAL A 204 14.07 -13.87 4.40
C VAL A 204 13.45 -15.07 3.68
N ALA A 205 12.25 -14.89 3.13
CA ALA A 205 11.55 -15.91 2.36
C ALA A 205 12.33 -16.35 1.12
N LEU A 206 12.84 -15.39 0.33
CA LEU A 206 13.57 -15.67 -0.91
C LEU A 206 14.91 -16.35 -0.65
N LEU A 207 15.64 -15.95 0.40
CA LEU A 207 16.91 -16.55 0.80
C LEU A 207 16.69 -18.00 1.26
N ALA A 208 15.73 -18.21 2.16
CA ALA A 208 15.41 -19.55 2.68
C ALA A 208 14.93 -20.51 1.58
N GLY A 209 14.19 -19.99 0.59
CA GLY A 209 13.73 -20.73 -0.58
C GLY A 209 14.77 -20.85 -1.72
N GLY A 210 15.96 -20.26 -1.60
CA GLY A 210 17.01 -20.33 -2.62
C GLY A 210 16.69 -19.60 -3.93
N HIS A 211 15.86 -18.56 -3.89
CA HIS A 211 15.39 -17.81 -5.07
C HIS A 211 16.39 -16.73 -5.52
N TRP A 212 17.66 -17.12 -5.73
CA TRP A 212 18.79 -16.21 -6.02
C TRP A 212 18.57 -15.31 -7.24
N ARG A 213 17.96 -15.85 -8.31
CA ARG A 213 17.66 -15.08 -9.52
C ARG A 213 16.68 -13.94 -9.25
N SER A 214 15.67 -14.18 -8.42
CA SER A 214 14.70 -13.17 -8.01
C SER A 214 15.34 -12.14 -7.09
N ILE A 215 16.20 -12.56 -6.16
CA ILE A 215 16.97 -11.64 -5.30
C ILE A 215 17.84 -10.72 -6.14
N ALA A 216 18.59 -11.26 -7.10
CA ALA A 216 19.46 -10.47 -7.98
C ALA A 216 18.65 -9.47 -8.82
N ALA A 217 17.51 -9.89 -9.38
CA ALA A 217 16.64 -9.00 -10.14
C ALA A 217 15.97 -7.92 -9.27
N ALA A 218 15.57 -8.24 -8.04
CA ALA A 218 15.05 -7.26 -7.09
C ALA A 218 16.12 -6.22 -6.70
N ALA A 219 17.33 -6.68 -6.36
CA ALA A 219 18.45 -5.81 -6.04
C ALA A 219 18.83 -4.89 -7.22
N ALA A 220 18.88 -5.45 -8.45
CA ALA A 220 19.12 -4.66 -9.65
C ALA A 220 18.02 -3.62 -9.90
N THR A 221 16.75 -3.97 -9.68
CA THR A 221 15.62 -3.05 -9.81
C THR A 221 15.72 -1.90 -8.81
N ILE A 222 16.01 -2.20 -7.55
CA ILE A 222 16.20 -1.19 -6.50
C ILE A 222 17.40 -0.30 -6.81
N ALA A 223 18.51 -0.87 -7.29
CA ALA A 223 19.68 -0.10 -7.68
C ALA A 223 19.38 0.86 -8.84
N VAL A 224 18.66 0.39 -9.86
CA VAL A 224 18.22 1.22 -10.99
C VAL A 224 17.27 2.33 -10.53
N MET A 225 16.28 2.02 -9.68
CA MET A 225 15.37 3.03 -9.14
C MET A 225 16.11 4.07 -8.28
N THR A 226 17.09 3.63 -7.49
CA THR A 226 17.92 4.52 -6.66
C THR A 226 18.78 5.42 -7.53
N GLY A 227 19.48 4.85 -8.51
CA GLY A 227 20.28 5.62 -9.45
C GLY A 227 19.44 6.62 -10.26
N ALA A 228 18.30 6.18 -10.79
CA ALA A 228 17.40 7.03 -11.56
C ALA A 228 16.85 8.20 -10.74
N THR A 229 16.45 7.96 -9.49
CA THR A 229 15.93 9.02 -8.61
C THR A 229 17.02 9.92 -8.07
N LEU A 230 18.24 9.43 -7.82
CA LEU A 230 19.39 10.29 -7.51
C LEU A 230 19.71 11.23 -8.68
N LEU A 231 19.71 10.70 -9.91
CA LEU A 231 19.95 11.50 -11.11
C LEU A 231 18.84 12.52 -11.37
N ALA A 232 17.58 12.13 -11.16
CA ALA A 232 16.42 12.99 -11.43
C ALA A 232 16.17 14.02 -10.32
N PHE A 233 16.38 13.68 -9.06
CA PHE A 233 15.95 14.47 -7.90
C PHE A 233 17.09 14.91 -6.98
N GLY A 234 18.32 14.47 -7.23
CA GLY A 234 19.49 14.82 -6.42
C GLY A 234 19.57 14.09 -5.07
N ASP A 235 20.74 14.20 -4.45
CA ASP A 235 21.06 13.65 -3.14
C ASP A 235 20.30 14.36 -1.99
N LYS A 236 20.07 15.67 -2.11
CA LYS A 236 19.30 16.47 -1.14
C LYS A 236 17.90 15.90 -0.88
N THR A 237 17.25 15.37 -1.91
CA THR A 237 15.92 14.73 -1.79
C THR A 237 15.99 13.44 -0.95
N TRP A 238 17.06 12.67 -1.10
CA TRP A 238 17.31 11.47 -0.30
C TRP A 238 17.65 11.80 1.15
N LEU A 239 18.47 12.83 1.38
CA LEU A 239 18.76 13.32 2.73
C LEU A 239 17.48 13.80 3.43
N ALA A 240 16.65 14.59 2.75
CA ALA A 240 15.36 15.04 3.28
C ALA A 240 14.42 13.86 3.61
N PHE A 241 14.40 12.81 2.78
CA PHE A 241 13.68 11.58 3.08
C PHE A 241 14.18 10.92 4.38
N PHE A 242 15.50 10.74 4.53
CA PHE A 242 16.06 10.13 5.73
C PHE A 242 15.79 10.96 6.99
N ASP A 243 15.89 12.29 6.90
CA ASP A 243 15.59 13.21 8.00
C ASP A 243 14.11 13.09 8.41
N SER A 244 13.19 12.95 7.44
CA SER A 244 11.76 12.78 7.70
C SER A 244 11.41 11.49 8.46
N LEU A 245 12.27 10.46 8.42
CA LEU A 245 12.04 9.22 9.17
C LEU A 245 12.06 9.43 10.68
N THR A 246 12.80 10.41 11.17
CA THR A 246 12.81 10.77 12.59
C THR A 246 11.45 11.29 13.03
N PHE A 247 10.83 12.15 12.21
CA PHE A 247 9.47 12.63 12.44
C PHE A 247 8.45 11.49 12.42
N ALA A 248 8.52 10.62 11.40
CA ALA A 248 7.63 9.45 11.31
C ALA A 248 7.75 8.53 12.53
N ARG A 249 8.97 8.31 13.03
CA ARG A 249 9.19 7.52 14.24
C ARG A 249 8.62 8.20 15.48
N GLN A 250 9.01 9.45 15.75
CA GLN A 250 8.69 10.09 17.03
C GLN A 250 7.24 10.55 17.10
N VAL A 251 6.77 11.25 16.08
CA VAL A 251 5.45 11.91 16.10
C VAL A 251 4.34 10.95 15.67
N VAL A 252 4.55 10.21 14.58
CA VAL A 252 3.50 9.32 14.05
C VAL A 252 3.41 8.04 14.86
N LEU A 253 4.54 7.34 15.08
CA LEU A 253 4.55 6.03 15.72
C LEU A 253 4.60 6.10 17.27
N GLU A 254 5.60 6.75 17.85
CA GLU A 254 5.85 6.73 19.30
C GLU A 254 4.82 7.55 20.10
N GLN A 255 4.44 8.72 19.58
CA GLN A 255 3.42 9.61 20.16
C GLN A 255 2.00 9.28 19.69
N GLY A 256 1.84 8.53 18.59
CA GLY A 256 0.53 8.08 18.11
C GLY A 256 -0.34 9.19 17.52
N ASN A 257 0.26 10.26 16.98
CA ASN A 257 -0.49 11.44 16.53
C ASN A 257 -1.53 11.17 15.43
N THR A 258 -1.40 10.04 14.70
CA THR A 258 -2.37 9.60 13.68
C THR A 258 -3.46 8.66 14.22
N GLY A 259 -3.33 8.23 15.47
CA GLY A 259 -4.13 7.20 16.13
C GLY A 259 -3.44 5.83 16.07
N TRP A 260 -3.07 5.25 17.22
CA TRP A 260 -2.46 3.92 17.26
C TRP A 260 -3.40 2.82 16.75
N GLU A 261 -4.71 3.01 16.85
CA GLU A 261 -5.73 2.10 16.31
C GLU A 261 -5.66 1.95 14.78
N LYS A 262 -5.05 2.92 14.09
CA LYS A 262 -4.79 2.86 12.65
C LYS A 262 -3.48 2.14 12.31
N LEU A 263 -2.58 2.00 13.29
CA LEU A 263 -1.29 1.34 13.13
C LEU A 263 -1.41 -0.15 13.46
N GLN A 264 -1.55 -0.99 12.44
CA GLN A 264 -1.70 -2.44 12.62
C GLN A 264 -0.36 -3.11 12.95
N SER A 265 0.09 -2.98 14.20
CA SER A 265 1.37 -3.52 14.68
C SER A 265 1.32 -3.91 16.16
N ALA A 266 2.21 -4.80 16.58
CA ALA A 266 2.35 -5.18 17.98
C ALA A 266 2.85 -4.00 18.83
N PHE A 267 3.70 -3.14 18.24
CA PHE A 267 4.10 -1.88 18.85
C PHE A 267 2.88 -1.04 19.23
N ALA A 268 2.01 -0.74 18.26
CA ALA A 268 0.84 0.11 18.47
C ALA A 268 -0.14 -0.51 19.49
N ALA A 269 -0.36 -1.83 19.44
CA ALA A 269 -1.19 -2.53 20.43
C ALA A 269 -0.67 -2.33 21.86
N VAL A 270 0.64 -2.44 22.08
CA VAL A 270 1.25 -2.18 23.40
C VAL A 270 1.07 -0.71 23.81
N ARG A 271 1.25 0.23 22.87
CA ARG A 271 1.08 1.67 23.14
C ARG A 271 -0.36 2.04 23.47
N MET A 272 -1.35 1.45 22.80
CA MET A 272 -2.77 1.63 23.12
C MET A 272 -3.12 1.16 24.55
N LEU A 273 -2.43 0.14 25.05
CA LEU A 273 -2.61 -0.38 26.40
C LEU A 273 -1.79 0.38 27.46
N GLY A 274 -1.17 1.51 27.10
CA GLY A 274 -0.37 2.34 28.02
C GLY A 274 1.05 1.81 28.27
N GLY A 275 1.50 0.79 27.54
CA GLY A 275 2.86 0.26 27.67
C GLY A 275 3.92 1.24 27.20
N SER A 276 5.12 1.20 27.80
CA SER A 276 6.22 2.13 27.48
C SER A 276 6.76 1.92 26.06
N ILE A 277 7.41 2.95 25.49
CA ILE A 277 8.04 2.87 24.16
C ILE A 277 9.10 1.75 24.09
N PRO A 278 10.04 1.59 25.06
CA PRO A 278 11.00 0.49 25.03
C PRO A 278 10.33 -0.89 25.05
N PHE A 279 9.26 -1.04 25.85
CA PHE A 279 8.53 -2.30 25.91
C PHE A 279 7.80 -2.60 24.59
N ALA A 280 7.18 -1.61 23.98
CA ALA A 280 6.54 -1.74 22.67
C ALA A 280 7.56 -2.16 21.58
N TYR A 281 8.76 -1.59 21.58
CA TYR A 281 9.85 -2.02 20.69
C TYR A 281 10.30 -3.45 20.97
N ALA A 282 10.44 -3.84 22.24
CA ALA A 282 10.82 -5.21 22.59
C ALA A 282 9.79 -6.24 22.08
N VAL A 283 8.50 -5.99 22.29
CA VAL A 283 7.41 -6.86 21.81
C VAL A 283 7.38 -6.91 20.28
N GLN A 284 7.45 -5.77 19.60
CA GLN A 284 7.50 -5.72 18.14
C GLN A 284 8.71 -6.49 17.59
N SER A 285 9.88 -6.36 18.22
CA SER A 285 11.10 -7.05 17.81
C SER A 285 10.97 -8.56 17.97
N ALA A 286 10.45 -9.02 19.13
CA ALA A 286 10.22 -10.44 19.39
C ALA A 286 9.27 -11.06 18.36
N ILE A 287 8.15 -10.39 18.05
CA ILE A 287 7.20 -10.86 17.03
C ILE A 287 7.83 -10.86 15.64
N THR A 288 8.58 -9.81 15.29
CA THR A 288 9.27 -9.70 13.99
C THR A 288 10.25 -10.85 13.80
N ILE A 289 11.05 -11.17 14.82
CA ILE A 289 11.98 -12.31 14.80
C ILE A 289 11.24 -13.64 14.68
N ALA A 290 10.16 -13.84 15.46
CA ALA A 290 9.37 -15.06 15.40
C ALA A 290 8.78 -15.27 13.99
N VAL A 291 8.20 -14.22 13.39
CA VAL A 291 7.67 -14.26 12.01
C VAL A 291 8.78 -14.56 11.01
N ALA A 292 9.94 -13.91 11.12
CA ALA A 292 11.07 -14.17 10.24
C ALA A 292 11.54 -15.63 10.32
N LEU A 293 11.63 -16.21 11.53
CA LEU A 293 11.99 -17.62 11.73
C LEU A 293 10.94 -18.56 11.15
N CYS A 294 9.65 -18.32 11.41
CA CYS A 294 8.55 -19.11 10.85
C CYS A 294 8.57 -19.08 9.32
N LEU A 295 8.76 -17.90 8.72
CA LEU A 295 8.87 -17.75 7.27
C LEU A 295 10.11 -18.47 6.72
N ALA A 296 11.27 -18.33 7.37
CA ALA A 296 12.49 -19.03 6.95
C ALA A 296 12.29 -20.55 6.96
N LEU A 297 11.72 -21.11 8.04
CA LEU A 297 11.43 -22.54 8.15
C LEU A 297 10.41 -23.00 7.11
N LEU A 298 9.33 -22.24 6.92
CA LEU A 298 8.29 -22.54 5.92
C LEU A 298 8.87 -22.56 4.51
N TRP A 299 9.66 -21.54 4.16
CA TRP A 299 10.23 -21.37 2.83
C TRP A 299 11.38 -22.33 2.53
N HIS A 300 12.17 -22.71 3.55
CA HIS A 300 13.17 -23.77 3.45
C HIS A 300 12.55 -25.16 3.30
N GLY A 301 11.37 -25.39 3.89
CA GLY A 301 10.66 -26.66 3.83
C GLY A 301 10.07 -27.01 2.46
N ARG A 302 9.50 -28.21 2.36
CA ARG A 302 8.81 -28.74 1.15
C ARG A 302 7.32 -28.39 1.09
N ALA A 303 6.87 -27.38 1.85
CA ALA A 303 5.48 -26.95 1.82
C ALA A 303 5.06 -26.51 0.41
N ASP A 304 3.78 -26.71 0.07
CA ASP A 304 3.22 -26.23 -1.18
C ASP A 304 3.41 -24.71 -1.29
N LEU A 305 3.79 -24.24 -2.47
CA LEU A 305 3.96 -22.81 -2.73
C LEU A 305 2.71 -22.01 -2.39
N ARG A 306 1.51 -22.56 -2.61
CA ARG A 306 0.24 -21.92 -2.27
C ARG A 306 0.16 -21.57 -0.79
N LEU A 307 0.72 -22.41 0.07
CA LEU A 307 0.82 -22.13 1.51
C LEU A 307 1.93 -21.14 1.82
N LYS A 308 3.06 -21.20 1.08
CA LYS A 308 4.17 -20.24 1.23
C LYS A 308 3.80 -18.82 0.80
N SER A 309 2.86 -18.69 -0.14
CA SER A 309 2.43 -17.43 -0.76
C SER A 309 1.02 -16.98 -0.35
N ALA A 310 0.39 -17.64 0.62
CA ALA A 310 -0.89 -17.25 1.21
C ALA A 310 -0.68 -16.12 2.22
#